data_AF-A0A257YAW8-F1
#
_entry.id   AF-A0A257YAW8-F1
#
_cell.length_a   1.000
_cell.length_b   1.000
_cell.length_c   1.000
_cell.angle_alpha   90.00
_cell.angle_beta   90.00
_cell.angle_gamma   90.00
#
_symmetry.space_group_name_H-M   'P 1'
#
loop_
_entity.id
_entity.type
_entity.pdbx_description
1 polymer ?
#
loop_
_entity_poly.entity_id
_entity_poly.type
_entity_poly.pdbx_seq_one_letter_code
_entity_poly.pdbx_strand_id
1 'polypeptide(L)'
;TPEELAKEMNGYVVSDVADPNDPTKKLLEAGKQLPSFAAYRDDGTTAGGCWIYSGCFTEAGNMMARRDNSDPGDTGAYSKWSFSWPANRRIIYNRASADINGKPWDDTRKLLWWDGAKWTGYDVPDIAPTAKPQDVGPFIMNPEGVSRLFARGMMREGPFPVHYEPFESPVTNVIAPKVRGNPVARVFKDDFAQFADVGSPDFPYAATSYRLTEHFHYWTKNNHVNSVLQPEFFVEISEQLAKEKNIANAGWVRVWSKRGSVFAKAYVTKRIKPLMCDGKTVHIVGIPIHWGFVGAAKKGFPANVLTPFVGDANIETPEYKAFCVNIEPTTGPVA
;
A
#
# COMPACT_ATOMS: atom_id res chain seq x y z
N THR A 1 2.08 -26.40 -15.18
CA THR A 1 1.10 -26.47 -14.07
C THR A 1 1.43 -25.39 -13.05
N PRO A 2 0.52 -25.03 -12.13
CA PRO A 2 0.85 -24.08 -11.05
C PRO A 2 2.06 -24.52 -10.20
N GLU A 3 2.24 -25.83 -10.02
CA GLU A 3 3.39 -26.37 -9.28
C GLU A 3 4.70 -26.18 -10.05
N GLU A 4 4.74 -26.46 -11.35
CA GLU A 4 5.92 -26.22 -12.20
C GLU A 4 6.32 -24.74 -12.17
N LEU A 5 5.37 -23.82 -12.31
CA LEU A 5 5.62 -22.37 -12.21
C LEU A 5 6.16 -21.98 -10.83
N ALA A 6 5.67 -22.59 -9.75
CA ALA A 6 6.17 -22.33 -8.40
C ALA A 6 7.63 -22.78 -8.22
N LYS A 7 7.99 -23.94 -8.78
CA LYS A 7 9.37 -24.44 -8.80
C LYS A 7 10.29 -23.55 -9.65
N GLU A 8 9.82 -23.08 -10.80
CA GLU A 8 10.55 -22.10 -11.61
C GLU A 8 10.75 -20.78 -10.87
N MET A 9 9.73 -20.27 -10.18
CA MET A 9 9.84 -19.06 -9.35
C MET A 9 10.84 -19.24 -8.19
N ASN A 10 10.84 -20.41 -7.54
CA ASN A 10 11.81 -20.75 -6.48
C ASN A 10 13.25 -20.77 -7.00
N GLY A 11 13.43 -21.42 -8.14
CA GLY A 11 14.72 -21.63 -8.79
C GLY A 11 15.29 -23.03 -8.59
N TYR A 12 16.19 -23.41 -9.50
CA TYR A 12 16.82 -24.71 -9.58
C TYR A 12 18.28 -24.60 -10.07
N VAL A 13 19.01 -25.69 -9.90
CA VAL A 13 20.40 -25.84 -10.36
C VAL A 13 20.38 -26.31 -11.81
N VAL A 14 20.97 -25.52 -12.72
CA VAL A 14 21.02 -25.82 -14.15
C VAL A 14 22.10 -26.88 -14.44
N SER A 15 23.24 -26.76 -13.78
CA SER A 15 24.38 -27.68 -13.90
C SER A 15 25.08 -27.84 -12.55
N ASP A 16 25.73 -28.99 -12.34
CA ASP A 16 26.44 -29.28 -11.09
C ASP A 16 27.42 -28.15 -10.72
N VAL A 17 27.45 -27.79 -9.44
CA VAL A 17 28.40 -26.84 -8.87
C VAL A 17 29.28 -27.59 -7.87
N ALA A 18 30.58 -27.63 -8.11
CA ALA A 18 31.54 -28.27 -7.22
C ALA A 18 31.73 -27.48 -5.91
N ASP A 19 32.10 -28.16 -4.82
CA ASP A 19 32.50 -27.52 -3.58
C ASP A 19 33.83 -26.77 -3.79
N PRO A 20 33.91 -25.45 -3.52
CA PRO A 20 35.14 -24.69 -3.66
C PRO A 20 36.31 -25.22 -2.81
N ASN A 21 36.03 -25.89 -1.70
CA ASN A 21 37.04 -26.43 -0.79
C ASN A 21 37.41 -27.89 -1.09
N ASP A 22 36.57 -28.60 -1.87
CA ASP A 22 36.76 -30.00 -2.23
C ASP A 22 36.10 -30.30 -3.59
N PRO A 23 36.81 -30.12 -4.71
CA PRO A 23 36.24 -30.29 -6.05
C PRO A 23 35.69 -31.69 -6.37
N THR A 24 35.95 -32.69 -5.52
CA THR A 24 35.38 -34.03 -5.64
C THR A 24 33.93 -34.12 -5.16
N LYS A 25 33.45 -33.09 -4.44
CA LYS A 25 32.08 -32.99 -3.93
C LYS A 25 31.27 -31.97 -4.72
N LYS A 26 29.97 -32.22 -4.81
CA LYS A 26 29.00 -31.28 -5.38
C LYS A 26 28.39 -30.45 -4.26
N LEU A 27 28.52 -29.14 -4.36
CA LEU A 27 27.82 -28.18 -3.50
C LEU A 27 26.36 -28.05 -3.92
N LEU A 28 26.10 -28.04 -5.23
CA LEU A 28 24.76 -28.04 -5.82
C LEU A 28 24.70 -29.08 -6.94
N GLU A 29 23.59 -29.79 -7.05
CA GLU A 29 23.39 -30.86 -8.03
C GLU A 29 22.35 -30.46 -9.07
N ALA A 30 22.65 -30.69 -10.35
CA ALA A 30 21.79 -30.33 -11.48
C ALA A 30 20.36 -30.90 -11.33
N GLY A 31 19.37 -30.09 -11.69
CA GLY A 31 17.95 -30.43 -11.61
C GLY A 31 17.31 -30.26 -10.22
N LYS A 32 18.10 -30.05 -9.16
CA LYS A 32 17.59 -29.83 -7.80
C LYS A 32 17.04 -28.42 -7.60
N GLN A 33 16.01 -28.29 -6.77
CA GLN A 33 15.49 -26.99 -6.34
C GLN A 33 16.50 -26.27 -5.43
N LEU A 34 16.61 -24.95 -5.60
CA LEU A 34 17.43 -24.14 -4.72
C LEU A 34 16.82 -24.07 -3.31
N PRO A 35 17.61 -24.22 -2.24
CA PRO A 35 17.11 -24.15 -0.87
C PRO A 35 16.86 -22.71 -0.39
N SER A 36 17.53 -21.72 -0.99
CA SER A 36 17.46 -20.29 -0.65
C SER A 36 18.17 -19.48 -1.72
N PHE A 37 17.90 -18.17 -1.77
CA PHE A 37 18.57 -17.26 -2.71
C PHE A 37 20.08 -17.15 -2.49
N ALA A 38 20.61 -17.50 -1.31
CA ALA A 38 22.04 -17.55 -1.06
C ALA A 38 22.77 -18.59 -1.92
N ALA A 39 22.05 -19.53 -2.54
CA ALA A 39 22.60 -20.54 -3.44
C ALA A 39 22.67 -20.08 -4.90
N TYR A 40 22.06 -18.92 -5.28
CA TYR A 40 22.17 -18.40 -6.64
C TYR A 40 23.61 -18.07 -7.01
N ARG A 41 23.92 -18.24 -8.30
CA ARG A 41 25.19 -17.93 -8.95
C ARG A 41 24.98 -16.99 -10.12
N ASP A 42 26.01 -16.23 -10.44
CA ASP A 42 26.08 -15.27 -11.55
C ASP A 42 26.73 -15.85 -12.82
N ASP A 43 27.04 -17.15 -12.83
CA ASP A 43 27.74 -17.86 -13.90
C ASP A 43 26.83 -18.72 -14.79
N GLY A 44 25.51 -18.67 -14.57
CA GLY A 44 24.51 -19.44 -15.32
C GLY A 44 24.27 -20.87 -14.82
N THR A 45 24.96 -21.30 -13.76
CA THR A 45 24.77 -22.65 -13.17
C THR A 45 23.50 -22.80 -12.33
N THR A 46 22.82 -21.68 -12.05
CA THR A 46 21.53 -21.64 -11.34
C THR A 46 20.55 -20.76 -12.08
N ALA A 47 19.26 -21.09 -12.03
CA ALA A 47 18.18 -20.31 -12.64
C ALA A 47 17.01 -20.13 -11.68
N GLY A 48 16.24 -19.05 -11.84
CA GLY A 48 14.98 -18.87 -11.12
C GLY A 48 14.22 -17.61 -11.55
N GLY A 49 12.89 -17.70 -11.49
CA GLY A 49 11.99 -16.65 -11.99
C GLY A 49 11.82 -15.46 -11.03
N CYS A 50 12.04 -15.66 -9.72
CA CYS A 50 11.93 -14.60 -8.73
C CYS A 50 12.86 -14.88 -7.53
N TRP A 51 14.03 -14.24 -7.49
CA TRP A 51 15.07 -14.59 -6.52
C TRP A 51 14.60 -14.50 -5.05
N ILE A 52 13.79 -13.50 -4.68
CA ILE A 52 13.25 -13.33 -3.32
C ILE A 52 12.34 -14.47 -2.88
N TYR A 53 11.79 -15.26 -3.82
CA TYR A 53 10.94 -16.42 -3.53
C TYR A 53 11.73 -17.71 -3.35
N SER A 54 13.03 -17.73 -3.65
CA SER A 54 13.84 -18.93 -3.43
C SER A 54 13.80 -19.36 -1.96
N GLY A 55 13.51 -20.63 -1.74
CA GLY A 55 13.13 -21.23 -0.46
C GLY A 55 11.63 -21.51 -0.32
N CYS A 56 10.76 -21.02 -1.21
CA CYS A 56 9.32 -21.26 -1.14
C CYS A 56 8.93 -22.68 -1.61
N PHE A 57 9.74 -23.31 -2.46
CA PHE A 57 9.55 -24.67 -2.95
C PHE A 57 10.90 -25.37 -3.10
N THR A 58 11.31 -26.13 -2.10
CA THR A 58 12.63 -26.77 -2.07
C THR A 58 12.52 -28.27 -2.30
N GLU A 59 13.63 -29.01 -2.25
CA GLU A 59 13.61 -30.48 -2.22
C GLU A 59 12.84 -31.05 -1.02
N ALA A 60 12.72 -30.29 0.07
CA ALA A 60 11.87 -30.66 1.21
C ALA A 60 10.36 -30.41 0.96
N GLY A 61 10.00 -29.93 -0.24
CA GLY A 61 8.63 -29.73 -0.69
C GLY A 61 8.18 -28.27 -0.72
N ASN A 62 6.87 -28.10 -0.88
CA ASN A 62 6.20 -26.81 -0.98
C ASN A 62 6.04 -26.14 0.40
N MET A 63 6.90 -25.16 0.69
CA MET A 63 6.89 -24.44 1.98
C MET A 63 5.65 -23.55 2.14
N MET A 64 5.07 -23.09 1.03
CA MET A 64 3.85 -22.28 1.02
C MET A 64 2.60 -23.07 1.45
N ALA A 65 2.64 -24.40 1.35
CA ALA A 65 1.54 -25.28 1.72
C ALA A 65 1.54 -25.70 3.20
N ARG A 66 2.54 -25.31 3.98
CA ARG A 66 2.64 -25.69 5.40
C ARG A 66 1.51 -25.07 6.24
N ARG A 67 1.03 -25.82 7.23
CA ARG A 67 -0.13 -25.47 8.08
C ARG A 67 0.14 -25.65 9.58
N ASP A 68 1.40 -25.57 10.00
CA ASP A 68 1.77 -25.64 11.41
C ASP A 68 1.72 -24.22 12.00
N ASN A 69 0.83 -24.02 12.98
CA ASN A 69 0.57 -22.75 13.65
C ASN A 69 1.28 -22.63 15.01
N SER A 70 2.33 -23.41 15.27
CA SER A 70 3.18 -23.20 16.43
C SER A 70 3.79 -21.80 16.40
N ASP A 71 3.76 -21.09 17.54
CA ASP A 71 4.35 -19.75 17.71
C ASP A 71 5.23 -19.70 18.96
N PRO A 72 6.46 -20.23 18.89
CA PRO A 72 7.38 -20.15 20.01
C PRO A 72 7.66 -18.70 20.40
N GLY A 73 7.54 -18.39 21.68
CA GLY A 73 7.78 -17.05 22.22
C GLY A 73 6.62 -16.07 22.03
N ASP A 74 5.44 -16.52 21.61
CA ASP A 74 4.21 -15.72 21.45
C ASP A 74 4.43 -14.44 20.62
N THR A 75 5.23 -14.55 19.57
CA THR A 75 5.67 -13.41 18.74
C THR A 75 4.67 -13.05 17.64
N GLY A 76 3.74 -13.95 17.32
CA GLY A 76 2.85 -13.88 16.17
C GLY A 76 3.53 -14.20 14.83
N ALA A 77 4.77 -14.71 14.84
CA ALA A 77 5.53 -14.97 13.61
C ALA A 77 5.02 -16.20 12.84
N TYR A 78 4.53 -17.23 13.55
CA TYR A 78 4.01 -18.47 12.97
C TYR A 78 4.89 -19.03 11.83
N SER A 79 6.19 -19.16 12.08
CA SER A 79 7.20 -19.41 11.04
C SER A 79 6.99 -20.68 10.21
N LYS A 80 6.18 -21.63 10.67
CA LYS A 80 5.86 -22.87 9.96
C LYS A 80 4.48 -22.86 9.27
N TRP A 81 3.79 -21.72 9.27
CA TRP A 81 2.55 -21.52 8.52
C TRP A 81 2.84 -20.79 7.21
N SER A 82 2.62 -21.46 6.08
CA SER A 82 3.03 -20.96 4.75
C SER A 82 4.52 -20.56 4.72
N PHE A 83 4.89 -19.63 3.83
CA PHE A 83 6.23 -19.08 3.66
C PHE A 83 6.13 -17.58 3.39
N SER A 84 6.97 -16.78 4.06
CA SER A 84 7.13 -15.35 3.78
C SER A 84 8.44 -15.09 3.03
N TRP A 85 8.42 -14.24 2.01
CA TRP A 85 9.68 -13.72 1.48
C TRP A 85 10.14 -12.52 2.33
N PRO A 86 11.46 -12.27 2.46
CA PRO A 86 12.56 -13.11 1.97
C PRO A 86 12.94 -14.22 2.98
N ALA A 87 13.27 -15.43 2.48
CA ALA A 87 13.80 -16.56 3.26
C ALA A 87 13.04 -16.91 4.56
N ASN A 88 11.71 -16.77 4.55
CA ASN A 88 10.82 -17.00 5.68
C ASN A 88 10.96 -16.03 6.87
N ARG A 89 11.63 -14.88 6.68
CA ARG A 89 11.66 -13.77 7.65
C ARG A 89 10.27 -13.15 7.76
N ARG A 90 9.72 -13.10 8.97
CA ARG A 90 8.37 -12.59 9.22
C ARG A 90 8.37 -11.11 9.53
N ILE A 91 9.42 -10.64 10.19
CA ILE A 91 9.64 -9.24 10.52
C ILE A 91 10.96 -8.82 9.85
N ILE A 92 10.86 -8.02 8.79
CA ILE A 92 12.04 -7.42 8.16
C ILE A 92 12.71 -6.41 9.09
N TYR A 93 14.02 -6.25 8.95
CA TYR A 93 14.87 -5.41 9.79
C TYR A 93 14.90 -5.82 11.27
N ASN A 94 14.52 -7.07 11.58
CA ASN A 94 14.45 -7.58 12.95
C ASN A 94 15.79 -7.53 13.72
N ARG A 95 16.95 -7.42 13.05
CA ARG A 95 18.23 -7.08 13.72
C ARG A 95 18.13 -5.78 14.55
N ALA A 96 17.31 -4.82 14.14
CA ALA A 96 17.10 -3.58 14.88
C ALA A 96 16.27 -3.76 16.17
N SER A 97 15.72 -4.95 16.43
CA SER A 97 15.03 -5.26 17.70
C SER A 97 15.99 -5.46 18.88
N ALA A 98 17.30 -5.44 18.62
CA ALA A 98 18.36 -5.56 19.61
C ALA A 98 19.34 -4.40 19.50
N ASP A 99 20.03 -4.12 20.60
CA ASP A 99 21.06 -3.09 20.71
C ASP A 99 22.32 -3.39 19.89
N ILE A 100 23.32 -2.53 19.99
CA ILE A 100 24.60 -2.67 19.28
C ILE A 100 25.41 -3.89 19.73
N ASN A 101 25.10 -4.46 20.90
CA ASN A 101 25.73 -5.64 21.47
C ASN A 101 24.90 -6.92 21.22
N GLY A 102 23.73 -6.79 20.57
CA GLY A 102 22.84 -7.90 20.28
C GLY A 102 21.95 -8.31 21.45
N LYS A 103 21.81 -7.46 22.47
CA LYS A 103 20.80 -7.65 23.53
C LYS A 103 19.45 -7.08 23.07
N PRO A 104 18.34 -7.82 23.18
CA PRO A 104 17.01 -7.28 22.90
C PRO A 104 16.70 -5.99 23.67
N TRP A 105 16.07 -5.02 23.00
CA TRP A 105 15.64 -3.76 23.64
C TRP A 105 14.59 -3.99 24.73
N ASP A 106 13.69 -4.95 24.51
CA ASP A 106 12.62 -5.32 25.41
C ASP A 106 12.62 -6.83 25.59
N ASP A 107 12.94 -7.29 26.81
CA ASP A 107 13.03 -8.70 27.14
C ASP A 107 11.66 -9.42 27.12
N THR A 108 10.54 -8.69 27.11
CA THR A 108 9.17 -9.25 26.99
C THR A 108 8.72 -9.41 25.53
N ARG A 109 9.44 -8.80 24.58
CA ARG A 109 9.14 -8.81 23.13
C ARG A 109 10.38 -9.20 22.33
N LYS A 110 11.11 -10.22 22.79
CA LYS A 110 12.32 -10.71 22.11
C LYS A 110 11.94 -11.26 20.74
N LEU A 111 12.71 -10.90 19.73
CA LEU A 111 12.62 -11.48 18.39
C LEU A 111 13.94 -12.17 18.03
N LEU A 112 15.04 -11.44 18.16
CA LEU A 112 16.40 -11.90 17.90
C LEU A 112 17.37 -11.46 18.99
N TRP A 113 18.41 -12.26 19.20
CA TRP A 113 19.56 -11.93 20.05
C TRP A 113 20.83 -12.59 19.52
N TRP A 114 21.97 -12.06 19.97
CA TRP A 114 23.28 -12.67 19.72
C TRP A 114 23.59 -13.71 20.81
N ASP A 115 23.88 -14.95 20.42
CA ASP A 115 24.18 -16.04 21.37
C ASP A 115 25.68 -16.19 21.70
N GLY A 116 26.53 -15.32 21.14
CA GLY A 116 27.99 -15.40 21.23
C GLY A 116 28.66 -15.87 19.94
N ALA A 117 27.93 -16.58 19.08
CA ALA A 117 28.44 -17.11 17.81
C ALA A 117 27.57 -16.76 16.59
N LYS A 118 26.25 -16.63 16.78
CA LYS A 118 25.30 -16.30 15.72
C LYS A 118 24.07 -15.54 16.25
N TRP A 119 23.37 -14.89 15.33
CA TRP A 119 22.01 -14.41 15.51
C TRP A 119 21.06 -15.59 15.59
N THR A 120 20.31 -15.66 16.68
CA THR A 120 19.28 -16.65 16.91
C THR A 120 18.04 -15.98 17.48
N GLY A 121 16.91 -16.68 17.46
CA GLY A 121 15.70 -16.18 18.05
C GLY A 121 14.44 -16.89 17.57
N TYR A 122 13.32 -16.18 17.66
CA TYR A 122 12.00 -16.69 17.29
C TYR A 122 11.63 -16.43 15.82
N ASP A 123 12.35 -15.50 15.16
CA ASP A 123 12.25 -15.24 13.72
C ASP A 123 13.58 -15.55 13.01
N VAL A 124 13.56 -15.65 11.68
CA VAL A 124 14.78 -15.80 10.86
C VAL A 124 15.56 -14.48 10.87
N PRO A 125 16.88 -14.46 11.14
CA PRO A 125 17.66 -13.23 11.12
C PRO A 125 17.62 -12.51 9.76
N ASP A 126 17.19 -11.25 9.75
CA ASP A 126 17.35 -10.32 8.62
C ASP A 126 18.72 -9.64 8.63
N ILE A 127 19.73 -10.48 8.78
CA ILE A 127 21.16 -10.18 8.78
C ILE A 127 21.90 -11.49 8.52
N ALA A 128 23.16 -11.42 8.06
CA ALA A 128 23.98 -12.62 7.99
C ALA A 128 24.07 -13.27 9.40
N PRO A 129 23.72 -14.56 9.57
CA PRO A 129 23.62 -15.16 10.90
C PRO A 129 24.89 -15.04 11.75
N THR A 130 26.07 -14.99 11.14
CA THR A 130 27.36 -14.88 11.84
C THR A 130 27.97 -13.47 11.83
N ALA A 131 27.28 -12.47 11.29
CA ALA A 131 27.76 -11.10 11.35
C ALA A 131 27.74 -10.60 12.80
N LYS A 132 28.90 -10.18 13.32
CA LYS A 132 28.97 -9.72 14.71
C LYS A 132 28.14 -8.45 14.88
N PRO A 133 27.51 -8.23 16.05
CA PRO A 133 26.56 -7.15 16.24
C PRO A 133 27.05 -5.74 15.92
N GLN A 134 28.35 -5.47 16.05
CA GLN A 134 28.95 -4.15 15.79
C GLN A 134 29.51 -4.01 14.37
N ASP A 135 29.59 -5.09 13.59
CA ASP A 135 30.26 -5.10 12.27
C ASP A 135 29.30 -4.72 11.13
N VAL A 136 28.01 -5.08 11.26
CA VAL A 136 27.01 -4.93 10.18
C VAL A 136 25.74 -4.27 10.71
N GLY A 137 25.31 -3.22 10.00
CA GLY A 137 24.09 -2.49 10.32
C GLY A 137 22.79 -3.28 10.00
N PRO A 138 21.66 -2.97 10.67
CA PRO A 138 20.42 -3.73 10.57
C PRO A 138 19.70 -3.64 9.21
N PHE A 139 20.04 -2.70 8.33
CA PHE A 139 19.34 -2.46 7.08
C PHE A 139 20.15 -2.99 5.89
N ILE A 140 20.19 -4.30 5.73
CA ILE A 140 21.12 -5.00 4.82
C ILE A 140 20.94 -4.69 3.32
N MET A 141 19.78 -4.18 2.93
CA MET A 141 19.52 -3.78 1.55
C MET A 141 19.97 -2.35 1.24
N ASN A 142 20.37 -1.58 2.27
CA ASN A 142 20.92 -0.24 2.10
C ASN A 142 22.45 -0.31 2.06
N PRO A 143 23.11 0.34 1.08
CA PRO A 143 24.58 0.37 0.99
C PRO A 143 25.29 0.81 2.28
N GLU A 144 24.68 1.73 3.02
CA GLU A 144 25.19 2.27 4.28
C GLU A 144 24.80 1.45 5.53
N GLY A 145 23.99 0.39 5.38
CA GLY A 145 23.56 -0.47 6.49
C GLY A 145 22.58 0.17 7.49
N VAL A 146 22.13 1.41 7.23
CA VAL A 146 21.25 2.19 8.11
C VAL A 146 19.94 2.60 7.43
N SER A 147 18.95 2.93 8.24
CA SER A 147 17.73 3.63 7.80
C SER A 147 18.05 5.11 7.50
N ARG A 148 17.28 5.73 6.61
CA ARG A 148 17.49 7.11 6.15
C ARG A 148 16.47 8.06 6.76
N LEU A 149 16.94 8.97 7.63
CA LEU A 149 16.18 10.19 7.96
C LEU A 149 16.25 11.21 6.81
N PHE A 150 17.38 11.27 6.12
CA PHE A 150 17.61 12.08 4.93
C PHE A 150 17.67 11.15 3.71
N ALA A 151 16.68 11.21 2.81
CA ALA A 151 16.51 10.25 1.72
C ALA A 151 17.49 10.44 0.54
N ARG A 152 18.36 11.45 0.59
CA ARG A 152 19.30 11.80 -0.49
C ARG A 152 18.56 12.04 -1.81
N GLY A 153 19.03 11.45 -2.91
CA GLY A 153 18.42 11.56 -4.24
C GLY A 153 17.40 10.45 -4.55
N MET A 154 16.87 9.75 -3.53
CA MET A 154 15.94 8.63 -3.75
C MET A 154 14.49 9.09 -4.00
N MET A 155 14.17 10.34 -3.71
CA MET A 155 12.84 10.94 -3.88
C MET A 155 12.94 12.12 -4.86
N ARG A 156 12.03 12.22 -5.82
CA ARG A 156 12.09 13.28 -6.85
C ARG A 156 11.81 14.67 -6.27
N GLU A 157 11.00 14.75 -5.23
CA GLU A 157 10.53 15.96 -4.57
C GLU A 157 11.39 16.43 -3.39
N GLY A 158 12.51 15.75 -3.14
CA GLY A 158 13.52 16.17 -2.19
C GLY A 158 13.78 15.17 -1.05
N PRO A 159 14.86 15.39 -0.29
CA PRO A 159 15.36 14.41 0.68
C PRO A 159 14.60 14.39 2.02
N PHE A 160 13.73 15.37 2.25
CA PHE A 160 12.87 15.47 3.42
C PHE A 160 11.41 15.67 2.97
N PRO A 161 10.43 15.11 3.70
CA PRO A 161 9.03 15.43 3.47
C PRO A 161 8.75 16.92 3.70
N VAL A 162 7.99 17.53 2.80
CA VAL A 162 7.49 18.91 2.90
C VAL A 162 6.02 18.91 2.53
N HIS A 163 5.23 19.76 3.20
CA HIS A 163 3.81 19.91 2.92
C HIS A 163 3.57 20.64 1.60
N TYR A 164 2.82 20.01 0.71
CA TYR A 164 2.21 20.63 -0.46
C TYR A 164 0.71 20.32 -0.45
N GLU A 165 -0.11 21.33 -0.78
CA GLU A 165 -1.54 21.13 -1.00
C GLU A 165 -1.79 20.22 -2.21
N PRO A 166 -2.93 19.52 -2.27
CA PRO A 166 -3.41 18.86 -3.49
C PRO A 166 -3.50 19.83 -4.68
N PHE A 167 -3.55 19.31 -5.91
CA PHE A 167 -3.67 20.16 -7.11
C PHE A 167 -4.99 20.94 -7.16
N GLU A 168 -6.04 20.38 -6.56
CA GLU A 168 -7.30 21.05 -6.25
C GLU A 168 -7.44 21.13 -4.73
N SER A 169 -7.26 22.33 -4.16
CA SER A 169 -7.41 22.55 -2.72
C SER A 169 -8.42 23.66 -2.43
N PRO A 170 -9.29 23.50 -1.41
CA PRO A 170 -10.20 24.56 -0.97
C PRO A 170 -9.48 25.71 -0.26
N VAL A 171 -8.19 25.56 0.06
CA VAL A 171 -7.37 26.56 0.75
C VAL A 171 -6.01 26.73 0.05
N THR A 172 -5.37 27.86 0.25
CA THR A 172 -4.02 28.11 -0.23
C THR A 172 -3.00 27.44 0.69
N ASN A 173 -1.89 26.96 0.13
CA ASN A 173 -0.78 26.43 0.93
C ASN A 173 -0.17 27.53 1.80
N VAL A 174 -0.22 27.37 3.12
CA VAL A 174 0.30 28.39 4.06
C VAL A 174 1.85 28.45 4.10
N ILE A 175 2.53 27.35 3.78
CA ILE A 175 4.00 27.25 3.79
C ILE A 175 4.60 27.69 2.45
N ALA A 176 3.93 27.35 1.35
CA ALA A 176 4.37 27.69 -0.01
C ALA A 176 3.21 28.24 -0.86
N PRO A 177 2.72 29.48 -0.60
CA PRO A 177 1.50 30.01 -1.24
C PRO A 177 1.56 30.15 -2.77
N LYS A 178 2.77 30.16 -3.33
CA LYS A 178 3.01 30.27 -4.79
C LYS A 178 3.11 28.91 -5.48
N VAL A 179 3.09 27.81 -4.72
CA VAL A 179 3.24 26.45 -5.23
C VAL A 179 1.88 25.77 -5.18
N ARG A 180 1.44 25.25 -6.33
CA ARG A 180 0.21 24.49 -6.49
C ARG A 180 0.56 23.03 -6.71
N GLY A 181 0.08 22.13 -5.84
CA GLY A 181 0.49 20.74 -5.90
C GLY A 181 1.96 20.55 -5.52
N ASN A 182 2.44 19.32 -5.70
CA ASN A 182 3.86 19.03 -5.63
C ASN A 182 4.59 19.65 -6.85
N PRO A 183 5.66 20.46 -6.66
CA PRO A 183 6.32 21.19 -7.74
C PRO A 183 7.03 20.32 -8.79
N VAL A 184 7.24 19.03 -8.50
CA VAL A 184 7.88 18.08 -9.44
C VAL A 184 6.94 16.99 -9.95
N ALA A 185 5.64 17.08 -9.64
CA ALA A 185 4.66 16.17 -10.22
C ALA A 185 4.46 16.45 -11.72
N ARG A 186 4.23 15.37 -12.48
CA ARG A 186 3.95 15.47 -13.90
C ARG A 186 2.48 15.80 -14.12
N VAL A 187 2.22 16.91 -14.80
CA VAL A 187 0.87 17.34 -15.16
C VAL A 187 0.83 17.72 -16.63
N PHE A 188 -0.04 17.08 -17.41
CA PHE A 188 -0.24 17.47 -18.80
C PHE A 188 -1.08 18.75 -18.88
N LYS A 189 -0.87 19.54 -19.93
CA LYS A 189 -1.52 20.85 -20.11
C LYS A 189 -3.04 20.76 -20.04
N ASP A 190 -3.63 19.75 -20.68
CA ASP A 190 -5.08 19.58 -20.75
C ASP A 190 -5.66 19.10 -19.41
N ASP A 191 -4.93 18.27 -18.66
CA ASP A 191 -5.31 17.87 -17.30
C ASP A 191 -5.27 19.07 -16.35
N PHE A 192 -4.22 19.90 -16.44
CA PHE A 192 -4.11 21.13 -15.66
C PHE A 192 -5.29 22.07 -15.93
N ALA A 193 -5.70 22.19 -17.19
CA ALA A 193 -6.86 22.98 -17.58
C ALA A 193 -8.19 22.44 -17.00
N GLN A 194 -8.23 21.18 -16.54
CA GLN A 194 -9.39 20.54 -15.92
C GLN A 194 -9.36 20.54 -14.38
N PHE A 195 -8.39 21.20 -13.75
CA PHE A 195 -8.42 21.40 -12.30
C PHE A 195 -9.24 22.64 -11.92
N ALA A 196 -9.99 22.55 -10.83
CA ALA A 196 -10.59 23.69 -10.15
C ALA A 196 -9.48 24.59 -9.60
N ASP A 197 -9.63 25.91 -9.67
CA ASP A 197 -8.66 26.81 -9.06
C ASP A 197 -8.60 26.64 -7.54
N VAL A 198 -7.44 26.94 -6.96
CA VAL A 198 -7.26 26.91 -5.50
C VAL A 198 -8.25 27.87 -4.85
N GLY A 199 -9.03 27.36 -3.89
CA GLY A 199 -10.07 28.13 -3.22
C GLY A 199 -11.26 28.50 -4.12
N SER A 200 -11.45 27.82 -5.26
CA SER A 200 -12.54 28.09 -6.19
C SER A 200 -13.91 28.12 -5.48
N PRO A 201 -14.72 29.17 -5.67
CA PRO A 201 -16.09 29.22 -5.14
C PRO A 201 -17.02 28.22 -5.86
N ASP A 202 -16.68 27.80 -7.08
CA ASP A 202 -17.47 26.85 -7.87
C ASP A 202 -17.29 25.40 -7.39
N PHE A 203 -16.14 25.10 -6.77
CA PHE A 203 -15.80 23.79 -6.21
C PHE A 203 -15.23 23.92 -4.79
N PRO A 204 -16.03 24.40 -3.82
CA PRO A 204 -15.52 24.85 -2.53
C PRO A 204 -15.28 23.72 -1.52
N TYR A 205 -15.75 22.49 -1.80
CA TYR A 205 -15.72 21.40 -0.84
C TYR A 205 -14.60 20.42 -1.15
N ALA A 206 -13.87 20.02 -0.11
CA ALA A 206 -12.93 18.91 -0.20
C ALA A 206 -13.71 17.61 -0.45
N ALA A 207 -13.16 16.74 -1.29
CA ALA A 207 -13.72 15.44 -1.59
C ALA A 207 -12.68 14.35 -1.41
N THR A 208 -13.15 13.19 -1.00
CA THR A 208 -12.31 12.01 -0.84
C THR A 208 -13.06 10.74 -1.21
N SER A 209 -12.36 9.79 -1.82
CA SER A 209 -12.91 8.49 -2.21
C SER A 209 -12.40 7.36 -1.32
N TYR A 210 -13.27 6.43 -0.93
CA TYR A 210 -12.90 5.33 -0.02
C TYR A 210 -13.78 4.10 -0.19
N ARG A 211 -13.56 3.12 0.67
CA ARG A 211 -14.18 1.80 0.63
C ARG A 211 -15.17 1.61 1.78
N LEU A 212 -16.09 0.68 1.58
CA LEU A 212 -17.02 0.13 2.57
C LEU A 212 -16.71 -1.36 2.72
N THR A 213 -16.81 -1.88 3.94
CA THR A 213 -16.45 -3.26 4.29
C THR A 213 -17.15 -4.29 3.41
N GLU A 214 -18.40 -4.02 3.07
CA GLU A 214 -19.30 -4.92 2.35
C GLU A 214 -18.96 -5.00 0.86
N HIS A 215 -18.12 -4.10 0.32
CA HIS A 215 -17.78 -4.09 -1.09
C HIS A 215 -16.27 -4.12 -1.40
N PHE A 216 -15.90 -4.91 -2.40
CA PHE A 216 -14.55 -4.90 -2.98
C PHE A 216 -14.57 -4.24 -4.35
N HIS A 217 -14.10 -2.99 -4.39
CA HIS A 217 -14.07 -2.15 -5.60
C HIS A 217 -15.44 -2.21 -6.32
N TYR A 218 -15.42 -2.42 -7.63
CA TYR A 218 -16.59 -2.59 -8.49
C TYR A 218 -16.93 -4.07 -8.74
N TRP A 219 -16.32 -5.01 -8.00
CA TRP A 219 -16.48 -6.45 -8.21
C TRP A 219 -17.68 -6.99 -7.45
N THR A 220 -17.73 -6.84 -6.13
CA THR A 220 -18.74 -7.55 -5.32
C THR A 220 -20.14 -6.98 -5.45
N LYS A 221 -20.34 -5.85 -6.15
CA LYS A 221 -21.68 -5.41 -6.61
C LYS A 221 -22.34 -6.36 -7.62
N ASN A 222 -21.64 -7.43 -8.04
CA ASN A 222 -22.23 -8.55 -8.79
C ASN A 222 -22.64 -9.72 -7.88
N ASN A 223 -22.21 -9.73 -6.61
CA ASN A 223 -22.63 -10.73 -5.63
C ASN A 223 -23.90 -10.22 -4.93
N HIS A 224 -24.96 -11.02 -4.95
CA HIS A 224 -26.25 -10.68 -4.39
C HIS A 224 -26.19 -10.30 -2.91
N VAL A 225 -25.45 -11.03 -2.08
CA VAL A 225 -25.37 -10.76 -0.63
C VAL A 225 -24.78 -9.38 -0.37
N ASN A 226 -23.65 -9.06 -1.00
CA ASN A 226 -23.02 -7.74 -0.88
C ASN A 226 -23.94 -6.63 -1.40
N SER A 227 -24.61 -6.89 -2.53
CA SER A 227 -25.53 -5.96 -3.18
C SER A 227 -26.82 -5.71 -2.39
N VAL A 228 -27.21 -6.60 -1.47
CA VAL A 228 -28.32 -6.36 -0.54
C VAL A 228 -27.86 -5.59 0.70
N LEU A 229 -26.64 -5.87 1.19
CA LEU A 229 -26.09 -5.18 2.37
C LEU A 229 -25.82 -3.70 2.11
N GLN A 230 -25.26 -3.35 0.94
CA GLN A 230 -25.00 -1.97 0.53
C GLN A 230 -25.58 -1.74 -0.89
N PRO A 231 -26.90 -1.52 -1.02
CA PRO A 231 -27.57 -1.65 -2.32
C PRO A 231 -27.46 -0.44 -3.24
N GLU A 232 -27.21 0.76 -2.71
CA GLU A 232 -27.43 1.99 -3.45
C GLU A 232 -26.31 3.00 -3.23
N PHE A 233 -25.92 3.68 -4.31
CA PHE A 233 -24.84 4.65 -4.25
C PHE A 233 -25.24 5.85 -3.37
N PHE A 234 -24.38 6.16 -2.40
CA PHE A 234 -24.52 7.32 -1.54
C PHE A 234 -23.21 8.09 -1.41
N VAL A 235 -23.32 9.33 -0.95
CA VAL A 235 -22.21 10.17 -0.49
C VAL A 235 -22.45 10.59 0.95
N GLU A 236 -21.39 10.72 1.71
CA GLU A 236 -21.45 11.12 3.12
C GLU A 236 -21.16 12.61 3.27
N ILE A 237 -21.98 13.32 4.02
CA ILE A 237 -21.80 14.75 4.32
C ILE A 237 -22.11 15.04 5.79
N SER A 238 -21.49 16.10 6.32
CA SER A 238 -21.78 16.60 7.67
C SER A 238 -23.20 17.15 7.79
N GLU A 239 -23.76 17.12 9.01
CA GLU A 239 -25.04 17.81 9.33
C GLU A 239 -25.01 19.31 8.98
N GLN A 240 -23.86 19.97 9.16
CA GLN A 240 -23.70 21.39 8.87
C GLN A 240 -23.84 21.68 7.37
N LEU A 241 -23.08 20.97 6.52
CA LEU A 241 -23.17 21.12 5.06
C LEU A 241 -24.58 20.82 4.56
N ALA A 242 -25.19 19.75 5.10
CA ALA A 242 -26.55 19.36 4.74
C ALA A 242 -27.56 20.47 5.05
N LYS A 243 -27.46 21.12 6.22
CA LYS A 243 -28.31 22.25 6.60
C LYS A 243 -28.08 23.47 5.69
N GLU A 244 -26.83 23.83 5.42
CA GLU A 244 -26.48 24.97 4.56
C GLU A 244 -26.98 24.81 3.12
N LYS A 245 -27.00 23.58 2.61
CA LYS A 245 -27.42 23.26 1.23
C LYS A 245 -28.84 22.71 1.12
N ASN A 246 -29.59 22.71 2.23
CA ASN A 246 -30.96 22.18 2.31
C ASN A 246 -31.07 20.73 1.79
N ILE A 247 -30.14 19.86 2.19
CA ILE A 247 -30.08 18.44 1.82
C ILE A 247 -30.66 17.61 2.96
N ALA A 248 -31.75 16.89 2.69
CA ALA A 248 -32.31 15.92 3.62
C ALA A 248 -31.46 14.64 3.68
N ASN A 249 -31.43 13.99 4.84
CA ASN A 249 -30.87 12.63 4.94
C ASN A 249 -31.66 11.67 4.04
N ALA A 250 -30.95 10.78 3.35
CA ALA A 250 -31.48 9.96 2.27
C ALA A 250 -32.17 10.77 1.14
N GLY A 251 -31.90 12.07 1.02
CA GLY A 251 -32.27 12.87 -0.16
C GLY A 251 -31.41 12.49 -1.37
N TRP A 252 -31.81 12.93 -2.56
CA TRP A 252 -30.96 12.82 -3.74
C TRP A 252 -30.09 14.07 -3.87
N VAL A 253 -28.82 13.85 -4.23
CA VAL A 253 -27.86 14.92 -4.48
C VAL A 253 -27.14 14.69 -5.79
N ARG A 254 -26.79 15.79 -6.45
CA ARG A 254 -25.79 15.81 -7.50
C ARG A 254 -24.48 16.26 -6.87
N VAL A 255 -23.41 15.50 -7.09
CA VAL A 255 -22.04 15.89 -6.75
C VAL A 255 -21.27 16.04 -8.05
N TRP A 256 -20.52 17.12 -8.21
CA TRP A 256 -19.78 17.36 -9.44
C TRP A 256 -18.42 18.00 -9.18
N SER A 257 -17.50 17.71 -10.10
CA SER A 257 -16.21 18.38 -10.23
C SER A 257 -16.15 19.03 -11.62
N LYS A 258 -15.02 19.63 -11.96
CA LYS A 258 -14.77 20.18 -13.31
C LYS A 258 -14.78 19.10 -14.41
N ARG A 259 -14.65 17.83 -14.05
CA ARG A 259 -14.57 16.68 -14.98
C ARG A 259 -15.92 16.01 -15.26
N GLY A 260 -16.89 16.16 -14.37
CA GLY A 260 -18.17 15.48 -14.50
C GLY A 260 -19.00 15.48 -13.23
N SER A 261 -20.13 14.79 -13.27
CA SER A 261 -21.07 14.72 -12.14
C SER A 261 -21.63 13.32 -11.92
N VAL A 262 -22.01 13.06 -10.69
CA VAL A 262 -22.67 11.83 -10.25
C VAL A 262 -23.93 12.16 -9.46
N PHE A 263 -24.87 11.21 -9.42
CA PHE A 263 -26.08 11.30 -8.61
C PHE A 263 -26.08 10.20 -7.57
N ALA A 264 -26.35 10.57 -6.31
CA ALA A 264 -26.25 9.66 -5.18
C ALA A 264 -27.28 10.01 -4.10
N LYS A 265 -27.53 9.07 -3.19
CA LYS A 265 -28.23 9.36 -1.93
C LYS A 265 -27.30 10.15 -1.01
N ALA A 266 -27.84 11.10 -0.24
CA ALA A 266 -27.09 11.76 0.81
C ALA A 266 -27.19 10.96 2.12
N TYR A 267 -26.06 10.56 2.68
CA TYR A 267 -25.98 10.09 4.06
C TYR A 267 -25.45 11.22 4.94
N VAL A 268 -26.37 11.88 5.64
CA VAL A 268 -26.07 12.99 6.55
C VAL A 268 -25.69 12.42 7.90
N THR A 269 -24.50 12.77 8.40
CA THR A 269 -23.94 12.14 9.60
C THR A 269 -23.07 13.08 10.43
N LYS A 270 -22.95 12.78 11.72
CA LYS A 270 -22.04 13.45 12.67
C LYS A 270 -20.60 12.95 12.58
N ARG A 271 -20.37 11.84 11.87
CA ARG A 271 -19.03 11.24 11.68
C ARG A 271 -18.11 12.12 10.81
N ILE A 272 -18.70 12.83 9.84
CA ILE A 272 -17.99 13.84 9.05
C ILE A 272 -18.28 15.19 9.67
N LYS A 273 -17.22 15.94 9.97
CA LYS A 273 -17.31 17.30 10.48
C LYS A 273 -16.48 18.22 9.59
N PRO A 274 -16.95 19.45 9.30
CA PRO A 274 -16.11 20.45 8.67
C PRO A 274 -14.88 20.74 9.54
N LEU A 275 -13.78 21.08 8.90
CA LEU A 275 -12.54 21.45 9.56
C LEU A 275 -12.30 22.96 9.43
N MET A 276 -11.69 23.56 10.44
CA MET A 276 -11.18 24.92 10.32
C MET A 276 -9.75 24.86 9.79
N CYS A 277 -9.56 25.34 8.56
CA CYS A 277 -8.27 25.35 7.86
C CYS A 277 -7.93 26.80 7.51
N ASP A 278 -6.89 27.36 8.12
CA ASP A 278 -6.46 28.76 7.92
C ASP A 278 -7.62 29.77 8.04
N GLY A 279 -8.40 29.64 9.11
CA GLY A 279 -9.57 30.49 9.37
C GLY A 279 -10.79 30.22 8.47
N LYS A 280 -10.71 29.30 7.52
CA LYS A 280 -11.81 28.90 6.63
C LYS A 280 -12.45 27.59 7.09
N THR A 281 -13.78 27.54 7.13
CA THR A 281 -14.53 26.29 7.26
C THR A 281 -14.43 25.49 5.96
N VAL A 282 -13.81 24.32 6.01
CA VAL A 282 -13.71 23.38 4.89
C VAL A 282 -14.65 22.21 5.13
N HIS A 283 -15.68 22.09 4.29
CA HIS A 283 -16.57 20.92 4.30
C HIS A 283 -15.97 19.79 3.46
N ILE A 284 -16.29 18.56 3.87
CA ILE A 284 -15.80 17.33 3.25
C ILE A 284 -16.98 16.53 2.70
N VAL A 285 -16.88 16.10 1.45
CA VAL A 285 -17.82 15.17 0.79
C VAL A 285 -17.14 13.81 0.65
N GLY A 286 -17.68 12.81 1.32
CA GLY A 286 -17.18 11.45 1.27
C GLY A 286 -17.84 10.60 0.19
N ILE A 287 -17.04 9.89 -0.62
CA ILE A 287 -17.51 9.22 -1.84
C ILE A 287 -17.04 7.75 -1.89
N PRO A 288 -17.85 6.81 -1.42
CA PRO A 288 -17.65 5.37 -1.63
C PRO A 288 -17.49 4.98 -3.12
N ILE A 289 -16.65 3.99 -3.44
CA ILE A 289 -16.26 3.65 -4.83
C ILE A 289 -16.94 2.41 -5.43
N HIS A 290 -18.11 2.00 -4.95
CA HIS A 290 -18.57 0.62 -5.18
C HIS A 290 -19.64 0.43 -6.24
N TRP A 291 -20.23 1.51 -6.74
CA TRP A 291 -21.36 1.45 -7.68
C TRP A 291 -20.97 1.82 -9.11
N GLY A 292 -21.80 1.40 -10.05
CA GLY A 292 -21.62 1.70 -11.47
C GLY A 292 -22.83 1.21 -12.27
N PHE A 293 -22.63 1.03 -13.58
CA PHE A 293 -23.71 0.73 -14.52
C PHE A 293 -23.95 -0.78 -14.76
N VAL A 294 -23.14 -1.66 -14.17
CA VAL A 294 -23.29 -3.14 -14.23
C VAL A 294 -23.29 -3.73 -12.82
N GLY A 295 -24.17 -4.69 -12.55
CA GLY A 295 -24.19 -5.46 -11.30
C GLY A 295 -25.60 -5.79 -10.82
N ALA A 296 -25.67 -6.47 -9.68
CA ALA A 296 -26.90 -6.78 -8.97
C ALA A 296 -27.33 -5.67 -8.00
N ALA A 297 -26.40 -4.82 -7.55
CA ALA A 297 -26.73 -3.59 -6.82
C ALA A 297 -27.49 -2.60 -7.72
N LYS A 298 -28.17 -1.62 -7.12
CA LYS A 298 -28.83 -0.56 -7.90
C LYS A 298 -27.79 0.16 -8.77
N LYS A 299 -28.18 0.47 -10.00
CA LYS A 299 -27.33 1.23 -10.93
C LYS A 299 -26.94 2.56 -10.28
N GLY A 300 -25.68 2.92 -10.43
CA GLY A 300 -25.12 4.16 -9.93
C GLY A 300 -23.98 4.62 -10.83
N PHE A 301 -23.11 5.46 -10.28
CA PHE A 301 -22.03 6.08 -11.03
C PHE A 301 -20.66 5.63 -10.50
N PRO A 302 -19.67 5.42 -11.37
CA PRO A 302 -18.29 5.28 -10.93
C PRO A 302 -17.81 6.58 -10.26
N ALA A 303 -17.24 6.49 -9.06
CA ALA A 303 -16.75 7.66 -8.33
C ALA A 303 -15.64 8.42 -9.07
N ASN A 304 -14.86 7.71 -9.90
CA ASN A 304 -13.75 8.28 -10.66
C ASN A 304 -14.18 9.27 -11.76
N VAL A 305 -15.49 9.42 -12.03
CA VAL A 305 -16.00 10.55 -12.83
C VAL A 305 -15.62 11.90 -12.21
N LEU A 306 -15.39 11.94 -10.89
CA LEU A 306 -15.07 13.15 -10.14
C LEU A 306 -13.59 13.39 -9.93
N THR A 307 -12.73 12.38 -10.06
CA THR A 307 -11.34 12.45 -9.59
C THR A 307 -10.41 13.12 -10.62
N PRO A 308 -9.39 13.88 -10.18
CA PRO A 308 -8.45 14.54 -11.07
C PRO A 308 -7.49 13.55 -11.75
N PHE A 309 -6.99 13.94 -12.93
CA PHE A 309 -5.94 13.21 -13.66
C PHE A 309 -4.57 13.78 -13.30
N VAL A 310 -4.09 13.43 -12.11
CA VAL A 310 -2.75 13.75 -11.61
C VAL A 310 -2.34 12.72 -10.58
N GLY A 311 -1.04 12.48 -10.41
CA GLY A 311 -0.54 11.50 -9.44
C GLY A 311 0.70 11.95 -8.70
N ASP A 312 1.12 11.08 -7.79
CA ASP A 312 2.35 11.19 -7.03
C ASP A 312 3.56 11.46 -7.94
N ALA A 313 4.48 12.31 -7.49
CA ALA A 313 5.61 12.74 -8.30
C ALA A 313 6.59 11.60 -8.64
N ASN A 314 6.69 10.54 -7.83
CA ASN A 314 7.62 9.43 -8.02
C ASN A 314 7.03 8.31 -8.87
N ILE A 315 5.81 7.91 -8.54
CA ILE A 315 5.18 6.69 -9.09
C ILE A 315 3.87 6.95 -9.84
N GLU A 316 3.46 8.20 -9.97
CA GLU A 316 2.27 8.61 -10.74
C GLU A 316 0.96 7.99 -10.20
N THR A 317 0.94 7.59 -8.93
CA THR A 317 -0.26 7.04 -8.28
C THR A 317 -1.30 8.15 -8.15
N PRO A 318 -2.52 8.00 -8.69
CA PRO A 318 -3.43 9.13 -8.81
C PRO A 318 -3.94 9.73 -7.49
N GLU A 319 -4.21 11.04 -7.52
CA GLU A 319 -4.71 11.85 -6.41
C GLU A 319 -6.23 11.63 -6.14
N TYR A 320 -6.60 10.42 -5.73
CA TYR A 320 -8.00 10.05 -5.49
C TYR A 320 -8.53 10.38 -4.10
N LYS A 321 -7.70 10.95 -3.22
CA LYS A 321 -8.00 11.11 -1.78
C LYS A 321 -8.23 12.55 -1.34
N ALA A 322 -7.84 13.52 -2.14
CA ALA A 322 -8.07 14.94 -1.88
C ALA A 322 -8.24 15.66 -3.21
N PHE A 323 -9.44 16.16 -3.47
CA PHE A 323 -9.77 16.94 -4.66
C PHE A 323 -10.98 17.83 -4.34
N CYS A 324 -11.43 18.66 -5.28
CA CYS A 324 -12.53 19.59 -5.05
C CYS A 324 -13.80 19.21 -5.80
N VAL A 325 -14.94 19.38 -5.14
CA VAL A 325 -16.28 19.18 -5.70
C VAL A 325 -17.23 20.27 -5.22
N ASN A 326 -18.42 20.26 -5.81
CA ASN A 326 -19.61 20.92 -5.30
C ASN A 326 -20.76 19.92 -5.19
N ILE A 327 -21.79 20.27 -4.44
CA ILE A 327 -22.95 19.43 -4.15
C ILE A 327 -24.23 20.26 -4.11
N GLU A 328 -25.33 19.69 -4.60
CA GLU A 328 -26.65 20.31 -4.53
C GLU A 328 -27.75 19.24 -4.38
N PRO A 329 -28.87 19.58 -3.72
CA PRO A 329 -30.05 18.72 -3.75
C PRO A 329 -30.58 18.62 -5.18
N THR A 330 -31.10 17.45 -5.53
CA THR A 330 -31.66 17.20 -6.86
C THR A 330 -32.80 16.19 -6.79
N THR A 331 -33.56 16.06 -7.87
CA THR A 331 -34.44 14.89 -8.06
C THR A 331 -33.58 13.78 -8.66
N GLY A 332 -33.67 12.56 -8.12
CA GLY A 332 -32.85 11.43 -8.58
C GLY A 332 -32.90 11.22 -10.10
N PRO A 333 -31.93 10.50 -10.69
CA PRO A 333 -31.88 10.30 -12.14
C PRO A 333 -33.19 9.70 -12.65
N VAL A 334 -33.68 10.21 -13.78
CA VAL A 334 -34.87 9.68 -14.46
C VAL A 334 -34.56 8.23 -14.85
N ALA A 335 -35.44 7.30 -14.45
CA ALA A 335 -35.25 5.86 -14.54
C ALA A 335 -35.18 5.33 -15.98
#